data_AF-A0A3Q0SX77-F1
#
_entry.id   AF-A0A3Q0SX77-F1
#
_cell.length_a   1.000
_cell.length_b   1.000
_cell.length_c   1.000
_cell.angle_alpha   90.00
_cell.angle_beta   90.00
_cell.angle_gamma   90.00
#
_symmetry.space_group_name_H-M   'P 1'
#
loop_
_entity.id
_entity.type
_entity.pdbx_description
1 polymer ?
#
loop_
_entity_poly.entity_id
_entity_poly.type
_entity_poly.pdbx_seq_one_letter_code
_entity_poly.pdbx_strand_id
1 'polypeptide(L)'
;RWGFPDRIASDNGKEFVDKTGFANETIKGFELLSNTQKSHRWTLLKHDMTLDYILAEQGGLCMTLNLTGDACYTLIPDSSDNITSVIDQDKLQMQKWEIGNFTSI
;
A
#
# COMPACT_ATOMS: atom_id res chain seq x y z
N ARG A 1 19.48 2.33 5.68
CA ARG A 1 19.73 1.00 6.25
C ARG A 1 18.50 0.64 7.07
N TRP A 2 17.53 -0.05 6.46
CA TRP A 2 16.31 -0.49 7.14
C TRP A 2 16.71 -1.65 8.05
N GLY A 3 16.73 -1.40 9.37
CA GLY A 3 17.10 -2.39 10.37
C GLY A 3 15.89 -3.22 10.73
N PHE A 4 15.78 -4.41 10.14
CA PHE A 4 15.03 -5.49 10.79
C PHE A 4 15.71 -5.77 12.12
N PRO A 5 14.98 -5.82 13.26
CA PRO A 5 15.58 -6.19 14.52
C PRO A 5 15.95 -7.67 14.46
N ASP A 6 17.24 -7.96 14.26
CA ASP A 6 17.85 -9.27 14.51
C ASP A 6 17.77 -9.57 16.02
N ARG A 7 16.59 -9.97 16.51
CA ARG A 7 16.47 -10.65 17.82
C ARG A 7 16.07 -12.10 17.59
N ILE A 8 17.00 -12.84 17.00
CA ILE A 8 17.01 -14.30 17.06
C ILE A 8 17.51 -14.66 18.46
N ALA A 9 16.61 -14.77 19.43
CA ALA A 9 16.93 -15.40 20.71
C ALA A 9 16.94 -16.92 20.48
N SER A 10 18.13 -17.49 20.34
CA SER A 10 18.33 -18.94 20.25
C SER A 10 18.31 -19.53 21.65
N ASP A 11 17.17 -20.08 22.06
CA ASP A 11 17.11 -21.00 23.20
C ASP A 11 16.96 -22.43 22.66
N ASN A 12 17.95 -23.27 22.93
CA ASN A 12 17.92 -24.73 22.70
C ASN A 12 17.75 -25.20 21.24
N GLY A 13 18.29 -24.46 20.27
CA GLY A 13 18.28 -24.87 18.85
C GLY A 13 16.93 -24.70 18.16
N LYS A 14 16.02 -23.92 18.75
CA LYS A 14 14.77 -23.50 18.12
C LYS A 14 14.88 -22.03 17.77
N GLU A 15 14.87 -21.72 16.48
CA GLU A 15 14.82 -20.34 15.99
C GLU A 15 13.44 -19.76 16.32
N PHE A 16 13.35 -18.98 17.39
CA PHE A 16 12.13 -18.25 17.75
C PHE A 16 12.07 -16.97 16.93
N VAL A 17 11.47 -17.05 15.74
CA VAL A 17 11.02 -15.86 15.02
C VAL A 17 9.87 -15.26 15.84
N ASP A 18 10.03 -14.02 16.33
CA ASP A 18 8.94 -13.25 16.93
C ASP A 18 7.91 -12.90 15.85
N LYS A 19 7.01 -13.85 15.59
CA LYS A 19 5.97 -13.76 14.55
C LYS A 19 5.05 -12.56 14.78
N THR A 20 4.77 -12.25 16.04
CA THR A 20 3.92 -11.13 16.46
C THR A 20 4.58 -9.77 16.23
N GLY A 21 5.84 -9.61 16.64
CA GLY A 21 6.61 -8.39 16.40
C GLY A 21 6.85 -8.14 14.91
N PHE A 22 7.21 -9.19 14.16
CA PHE A 22 7.38 -9.11 12.71
C PHE A 22 6.08 -8.71 12.00
N ALA A 23 4.95 -9.33 12.34
CA ALA A 23 3.68 -9.02 11.70
C ALA A 23 3.17 -7.61 12.05
N ASN A 24 3.39 -7.11 13.27
CA ASN A 24 3.04 -5.74 13.66
C ASN A 24 3.86 -4.69 12.87
N GLU A 25 5.17 -4.88 12.72
CA GLU A 25 5.99 -3.97 11.91
C GLU A 25 5.66 -4.06 10.41
N THR A 26 5.29 -5.24 9.92
CA THR A 26 4.84 -5.45 8.54
C THR A 26 3.54 -4.69 8.25
N ILE A 27 2.55 -4.75 9.14
CA ILE A 27 1.29 -4.00 9.03
C ILE A 27 1.55 -2.49 8.97
N LYS A 28 2.39 -1.96 9.87
CA LYS A 28 2.78 -0.54 9.85
C LYS A 28 3.44 -0.16 8.53
N GLY A 29 4.30 -1.02 8.00
CA GLY A 29 4.92 -0.82 6.68
C GLY A 29 3.89 -0.71 5.55
N PHE A 30 2.91 -1.61 5.51
CA PHE A 30 1.85 -1.59 4.51
C PHE A 30 0.91 -0.39 4.64
N GLU A 31 0.60 0.05 5.87
CA GLU A 31 -0.18 1.27 6.11
C GLU A 31 0.52 2.52 5.55
N LEU A 32 1.83 2.65 5.78
CA LEU A 32 2.62 3.76 5.23
C LEU A 32 2.65 3.72 3.70
N LEU A 33 2.88 2.54 3.11
CA LEU A 33 2.88 2.36 1.65
C LEU A 33 1.53 2.71 1.03
N SER A 34 0.42 2.29 1.64
CA SER A 34 -0.94 2.61 1.18
C SER A 34 -1.19 4.12 1.17
N ASN A 35 -0.80 4.82 2.24
CA ASN A 35 -0.95 6.28 2.34
C ASN A 35 -0.08 7.02 1.32
N THR A 36 1.15 6.57 1.11
CA THR A 36 2.04 7.13 0.08
C THR A 36 1.49 6.91 -1.32
N GLN A 37 0.95 5.72 -1.63
CA GLN A 37 0.34 5.44 -2.93
C GLN A 37 -0.88 6.34 -3.19
N LYS A 38 -1.75 6.54 -2.19
CA LYS A 38 -2.87 7.50 -2.28
C LYS A 38 -2.37 8.91 -2.59
N SER A 39 -1.34 9.38 -1.89
CA SER A 39 -0.75 10.70 -2.09
C SER A 39 -0.17 10.89 -3.50
N HIS A 40 0.54 9.88 -4.02
CA HIS A 40 1.07 9.91 -5.38
C HIS A 40 -0.05 9.96 -6.42
N ARG A 41 -1.09 9.15 -6.25
CA ARG A 41 -2.28 9.19 -7.12
C ARG A 41 -2.93 10.57 -7.14
N TRP A 42 -3.13 11.20 -5.98
CA TRP A 42 -3.68 12.56 -5.90
C TRP A 42 -2.81 13.59 -6.61
N THR A 43 -1.49 13.47 -6.48
CA THR A 43 -0.56 14.38 -7.16
C THR A 43 -0.66 14.24 -8.67
N LEU A 44 -0.73 13.00 -9.18
CA LEU A 44 -0.91 12.75 -10.61
C LEU A 44 -2.24 13.31 -11.13
N LEU A 45 -3.35 13.07 -10.42
CA LEU A 45 -4.66 13.61 -10.79
C LEU A 45 -4.68 15.15 -10.83
N LYS A 46 -4.00 15.82 -9.89
CA LYS A 46 -3.87 17.29 -9.91
C LYS A 46 -3.06 17.77 -11.12
N HIS A 47 -1.99 17.06 -11.47
CA HIS A 47 -1.18 17.39 -12.63
C HIS A 47 -1.96 17.20 -13.93
N ASP A 48 -2.72 16.12 -14.05
CA ASP A 48 -3.58 15.81 -15.20
C ASP A 48 -4.60 16.93 -15.42
N MET A 49 -5.33 17.31 -14.36
CA MET A 49 -6.27 18.43 -14.39
C MET A 49 -5.58 19.76 -14.77
N THR A 50 -4.38 20.00 -14.27
CA THR A 50 -3.63 21.23 -14.57
C THR A 50 -3.22 21.26 -16.05
N LEU A 51 -2.77 20.13 -16.60
CA LEU A 51 -2.40 20.02 -18.01
C LEU A 51 -3.63 20.17 -18.92
N ASP A 52 -4.76 19.56 -18.57
CA ASP A 52 -6.02 19.76 -19.30
C ASP A 52 -6.46 21.22 -19.30
N TYR A 53 -6.30 21.92 -18.18
CA TYR A 53 -6.61 23.35 -18.11
C TYR A 53 -5.68 24.20 -19.00
N ILE A 54 -4.37 23.96 -18.94
CA ILE A 54 -3.38 24.69 -19.75
C ILE A 54 -3.59 24.42 -21.25
N LEU A 55 -3.93 23.19 -21.60
CA LEU A 55 -4.09 22.74 -22.98
C LEU A 55 -5.53 22.86 -23.48
N ALA A 56 -6.44 23.46 -22.70
CA ALA A 56 -7.85 23.57 -23.05
C ALA A 56 -8.07 24.24 -24.42
N GLU A 57 -7.28 25.26 -24.76
CA GLU A 57 -7.36 25.94 -26.07
C GLU A 57 -6.92 25.05 -27.24
N GLN A 58 -6.08 24.04 -26.99
CA GLN A 58 -5.56 23.10 -27.98
C GLN A 58 -6.42 21.82 -28.06
N GLY A 59 -7.57 21.79 -27.37
CA GLY A 59 -8.46 20.64 -27.28
C GLY A 59 -8.12 19.66 -26.14
N GLY A 60 -7.38 20.12 -25.14
CA GLY A 60 -6.97 19.33 -23.97
C GLY A 60 -5.72 18.49 -24.21
N LEU A 61 -5.33 17.70 -23.19
CA LEU A 61 -4.13 16.86 -23.24
C LEU A 61 -4.18 15.85 -24.41
N CYS A 62 -5.35 15.28 -24.66
CA CYS A 62 -5.56 14.25 -25.67
C CYS A 62 -5.33 14.72 -27.12
N MET A 63 -5.89 15.88 -27.49
CA MET A 63 -5.69 16.44 -28.84
C MET A 63 -4.27 16.98 -29.01
N THR A 64 -3.70 17.59 -27.96
CA THR A 64 -2.34 18.14 -27.99
C THR A 64 -1.29 17.05 -28.21
N LEU A 65 -1.45 15.90 -27.57
CA LEU A 65 -0.51 14.78 -27.66
C LEU A 65 -0.87 13.78 -28.78
N ASN A 66 -1.85 14.09 -29.63
CA ASN A 66 -2.35 13.20 -30.68
C ASN A 66 -2.68 11.78 -30.16
N LEU A 67 -3.28 11.72 -28.98
CA LEU A 67 -3.67 10.48 -28.33
C LEU A 67 -5.03 10.03 -28.85
N THR A 68 -5.18 8.73 -29.09
CA THR A 68 -6.43 8.14 -29.58
C THR A 68 -6.89 7.00 -28.68
N GLY A 69 -8.21 6.82 -28.54
CA GLY A 69 -8.80 5.74 -27.75
C GLY A 69 -8.42 5.79 -26.27
N ASP A 70 -8.02 4.64 -25.72
CA ASP A 70 -7.70 4.46 -24.29
C ASP A 70 -6.45 5.20 -23.81
N ALA A 71 -5.66 5.77 -24.73
CA ALA A 71 -4.53 6.64 -24.37
C ALA A 71 -4.98 8.07 -24.06
N CYS A 72 -6.20 8.45 -24.44
CA CYS A 72 -6.75 9.80 -24.28
C CYS A 72 -7.10 10.15 -22.82
N TYR A 73 -7.40 9.13 -22.02
CA TYR A 73 -7.77 9.28 -20.62
C TYR A 73 -6.90 8.37 -19.75
N THR A 74 -6.18 8.94 -18.79
CA THR A 74 -5.39 8.13 -17.86
C THR A 74 -6.27 7.69 -16.71
N LEU A 75 -6.84 6.48 -16.79
CA LEU A 75 -7.45 5.86 -15.61
C LEU A 75 -6.33 5.56 -14.61
N ILE A 76 -6.25 6.34 -13.54
CA ILE A 76 -5.37 6.02 -12.40
C ILE A 76 -6.18 5.11 -11.46
N PRO A 77 -5.98 3.77 -11.50
CA PRO A 77 -6.79 2.84 -10.74
C PRO A 77 -6.60 3.09 -9.24
N ASP A 78 -7.71 3.05 -8.50
CA ASP A 78 -7.66 3.08 -7.04
C ASP A 78 -7.48 1.66 -6.51
N SER A 79 -6.24 1.28 -6.20
CA SER A 79 -5.96 0.00 -5.53
C SER A 79 -6.02 0.11 -4.00
N SER A 80 -6.40 1.28 -3.47
CA SER A 80 -6.28 1.52 -2.03
C SER A 80 -7.24 0.68 -1.20
N ASP A 81 -8.46 0.43 -1.71
CA ASP A 81 -9.44 -0.45 -1.07
C ASP A 81 -8.93 -1.90 -0.97
N ASN A 82 -8.25 -2.37 -2.01
CA ASN A 82 -7.68 -3.72 -2.04
C ASN A 82 -6.57 -3.86 -0.98
N ILE A 83 -5.71 -2.85 -0.86
CA ILE A 83 -4.60 -2.85 0.11
C ILE A 83 -5.12 -2.72 1.55
N THR A 84 -6.13 -1.89 1.81
CA THR A 84 -6.74 -1.82 3.14
C THR A 84 -7.39 -3.13 3.54
N SER A 85 -8.03 -3.83 2.59
CA SER A 85 -8.63 -5.13 2.86
C SER A 85 -7.61 -6.19 3.27
N VAL A 86 -6.41 -6.18 2.66
CA VAL A 86 -5.30 -7.08 2.99
C VAL A 86 -4.73 -6.75 4.36
N ILE A 87 -4.53 -5.45 4.67
CA ILE A 87 -4.06 -5.01 5.99
C ILE A 87 -5.06 -5.44 7.09
N ASP A 88 -6.35 -5.30 6.84
CA ASP A 88 -7.39 -5.70 7.80
C ASP A 88 -7.46 -7.22 7.97
N GLN A 89 -7.26 -7.98 6.90
CA GLN A 89 -7.14 -9.44 6.98
C GLN A 89 -5.92 -9.86 7.82
N ASP A 90 -4.76 -9.23 7.63
CA ASP A 90 -3.55 -9.52 8.39
C ASP A 90 -3.74 -9.21 9.88
N LYS A 91 -4.38 -8.08 10.21
CA LYS A 91 -4.77 -7.73 11.60
C LYS A 91 -5.67 -8.78 12.23
N LEU A 92 -6.68 -9.25 11.50
CA LEU A 92 -7.60 -10.29 11.98
C LEU A 92 -6.90 -11.64 12.20
N GLN A 93 -5.95 -12.00 11.34
CA GLN A 93 -5.15 -13.20 11.54
C GLN A 93 -4.32 -13.07 12.82
N MET A 94 -3.63 -11.94 13.03
CA MET A 94 -2.84 -11.71 14.26
C MET A 94 -3.70 -11.83 15.52
N GLN A 95 -4.90 -11.25 15.54
CA GLN A 95 -5.83 -11.40 16.68
C GLN A 95 -6.22 -12.86 16.93
N LYS A 96 -6.42 -13.66 15.87
CA LYS A 96 -6.68 -15.10 16.01
C LYS A 96 -5.47 -15.85 16.61
N TRP A 97 -4.24 -15.47 16.23
CA TRP A 97 -3.03 -16.06 16.82
C TRP A 97 -2.88 -15.72 18.31
N GLU A 98 -3.27 -14.51 18.73
CA GLU A 98 -3.27 -14.11 20.14
C GLU A 98 -4.35 -14.84 20.96
N ILE A 99 -5.57 -14.98 20.42
CA ILE A 99 -6.69 -15.67 21.10
C ILE A 99 -6.47 -17.18 21.16
N GLY A 100 -5.96 -17.79 20.08
CA GLY A 100 -5.67 -19.23 20.03
C GLY A 100 -4.60 -19.68 21.04
N ASN A 101 -3.70 -18.77 21.41
CA ASN A 101 -2.72 -18.99 22.48
C ASN A 101 -3.36 -18.98 23.89
N PHE A 102 -4.49 -18.28 24.07
CA PHE A 102 -5.21 -18.22 25.35
C PHE A 102 -6.14 -19.40 25.59
N THR A 103 -6.62 -20.05 24.52
CA THR A 103 -7.51 -21.23 24.60
C THR A 103 -6.76 -22.57 24.73
N SER A 104 -5.42 -22.56 24.76
CA SER A 104 -4.58 -23.75 24.89
C SER A 104 -4.03 -23.98 26.31
N ILE A 105 -4.60 -23.31 27.33
CA ILE A 105 -4.36 -23.55 28.76
C ILE A 105 -5.62 -24.18 29.36
#